data_AF-A0A225DPQ4-F1
#
_entry.id   AF-A0A225DPQ4-F1
#
_cell.length_a   1.000
_cell.length_b   1.000
_cell.length_c   1.000
_cell.angle_alpha   90.00
_cell.angle_beta   90.00
_cell.angle_gamma   90.00
#
_symmetry.space_group_name_H-M   'P 1'
#
loop_
_entity.id
_entity.type
_entity.pdbx_description
1 polymer ?
#
loop_
_entity_poly.entity_id
_entity_poly.type
_entity_poly.pdbx_seq_one_letter_code
_entity_poly.pdbx_strand_id
1 'polypeptide(L)'
;MDDEPAIADLLRRVLEAEGHDVAIATDGEVALDQVAEHRPDLVVLDLDMPRMGGFEVCRRLKTDPGTRLLPVLVLTGTGAADARVRAWDLGADEFLTKPFPNVEVAARCRSLLRQKELVDALDSAESVMFALARAIEAKSPFTQGHSDRVARYAHALAKRLGLGACEVDTLRRGAAIHDIGKISTPDAVLDKPGRLTPDEYELIKRHPADGARIVEPLRSARDLIPLIRWHHERVDGKGYPDGLAGSQLPLIVRVLAVADVYDALASDRPYRVAMPHARCREVMVADAAGGGLDPELVRTFFEAVTQPE
;
A
#
# COMPACT_ATOMS: atom_id res chain seq x y z
N MET A 1 2.96 -20.82 22.43
CA MET A 1 2.68 -20.09 23.68
C MET A 1 1.66 -20.91 24.43
N ASP A 2 2.08 -21.59 25.49
CA ASP A 2 1.24 -22.46 26.31
C ASP A 2 1.95 -22.62 27.67
N ASP A 3 1.22 -22.47 28.77
CA ASP A 3 1.78 -22.58 30.12
C ASP A 3 1.86 -24.03 30.60
N GLU A 4 1.18 -24.97 29.94
CA GLU A 4 1.31 -26.40 30.20
C GLU A 4 2.57 -26.97 29.51
N PRO A 5 3.62 -27.34 30.26
CA PRO A 5 4.90 -27.73 29.66
C PRO A 5 4.80 -28.97 28.75
N ALA A 6 3.85 -29.87 29.05
CA ALA A 6 3.62 -31.07 28.26
C ALA A 6 3.04 -30.74 26.87
N ILE A 7 2.11 -29.77 26.79
CA ILE A 7 1.52 -29.33 25.52
C ILE A 7 2.54 -28.53 24.72
N ALA A 8 3.26 -27.63 25.38
CA ALA A 8 4.34 -26.85 24.75
C ALA A 8 5.42 -27.76 24.13
N ASP A 9 5.87 -28.78 24.86
CA ASP A 9 6.88 -29.75 24.37
C ASP A 9 6.33 -30.62 23.24
N LEU A 10 5.07 -31.04 23.31
CA LEU A 10 4.40 -31.76 22.22
C LEU A 10 4.36 -30.93 20.93
N LEU A 11 3.86 -29.70 21.01
CA LEU A 11 3.76 -28.79 19.86
C LEU A 11 5.14 -28.52 19.26
N ARG A 12 6.14 -28.28 20.12
CA ARG A 12 7.52 -28.08 19.68
C ARG A 12 8.02 -29.27 18.86
N ARG A 13 7.89 -30.50 19.36
CA ARG A 13 8.34 -31.69 18.63
C ARG A 13 7.59 -31.88 17.30
N VAL A 14 6.29 -31.62 17.27
CA VAL A 14 5.47 -31.73 16.04
C VAL A 14 5.95 -30.74 14.98
N LEU A 15 6.23 -29.49 15.37
CA LEU A 15 6.64 -28.43 14.44
C LEU A 15 8.13 -28.54 14.05
N GLU A 16 9.02 -28.91 14.98
CA GLU A 16 10.43 -29.20 14.69
C GLU A 16 10.55 -30.38 13.70
N ALA A 17 9.70 -31.41 13.81
CA ALA A 17 9.68 -32.54 12.89
C ALA A 17 9.26 -32.16 11.46
N GLU A 18 8.52 -31.06 11.29
CA GLU A 18 8.18 -30.47 9.99
C GLU A 18 9.27 -29.49 9.50
N GLY A 19 10.36 -29.32 10.26
CA GLY A 19 11.52 -28.49 9.89
C GLY A 19 11.41 -27.02 10.30
N HIS A 20 10.55 -26.69 11.27
CA HIS A 20 10.42 -25.33 11.78
C HIS A 20 11.29 -25.08 13.01
N ASP A 21 11.86 -23.88 13.12
CA ASP A 21 12.46 -23.38 14.35
C ASP A 21 11.37 -22.92 15.32
N VAL A 22 11.40 -23.41 16.56
CA VAL A 22 10.32 -23.19 17.54
C VAL A 22 10.86 -22.56 18.82
N ALA A 23 10.32 -21.39 19.16
CA ALA A 23 10.48 -20.77 20.47
C ALA A 23 9.23 -21.02 21.34
N ILE A 24 9.43 -21.26 22.63
CA ILE A 24 8.35 -21.44 23.61
C ILE A 24 8.29 -20.22 24.52
N ALA A 25 7.08 -19.69 24.71
CA ALA A 25 6.72 -18.77 25.78
C ALA A 25 5.67 -19.40 26.70
N THR A 26 5.82 -19.18 28.00
CA THR A 26 4.99 -19.74 29.07
C THR A 26 3.90 -18.78 29.58
N ASP A 27 3.89 -17.54 29.10
CA ASP A 27 2.90 -16.53 29.46
C ASP A 27 2.85 -15.43 28.39
N GLY A 28 1.82 -14.58 28.46
CA GLY A 28 1.57 -13.54 27.47
C GLY A 28 2.60 -12.40 27.41
N GLU A 29 3.30 -12.07 28.50
CA GLU A 29 4.32 -11.02 28.48
C GLU A 29 5.59 -11.52 27.77
N VAL A 30 6.09 -12.69 28.18
CA VAL A 30 7.24 -13.35 27.53
C VAL A 30 6.96 -13.62 26.05
N ALA A 31 5.71 -13.98 25.73
CA ALA A 31 5.26 -14.15 24.36
C ALA A 31 5.43 -12.89 23.49
N LEU A 32 5.01 -11.72 24.00
CA LEU A 32 5.12 -10.46 23.27
C LEU A 32 6.58 -10.03 23.12
N ASP A 33 7.39 -10.22 24.17
CA ASP A 33 8.83 -9.94 24.12
C ASP A 33 9.53 -10.83 23.07
N GLN A 34 9.21 -12.14 23.05
CA GLN A 34 9.75 -13.06 22.06
C GLN A 34 9.31 -12.71 20.63
N VAL A 35 8.07 -12.30 20.41
CA VAL A 35 7.60 -11.85 19.10
C VAL A 35 8.38 -10.61 18.64
N ALA A 36 8.61 -9.65 19.54
CA ALA A 36 9.37 -8.44 19.23
C ALA A 36 10.84 -8.74 18.90
N GLU A 37 11.47 -9.68 19.62
CA GLU A 37 12.87 -10.04 19.45
C GLU A 37 13.11 -10.93 18.21
N HIS A 38 12.33 -12.00 18.07
CA HIS A 38 12.59 -13.06 17.09
C HIS A 38 11.81 -12.89 15.79
N ARG A 39 10.74 -12.08 15.78
CA ARG A 39 9.86 -11.87 14.62
C ARG A 39 9.42 -13.18 13.95
N PRO A 40 8.67 -14.04 14.65
CA PRO A 40 8.25 -15.33 14.10
C PRO A 40 7.29 -15.17 12.92
N ASP A 41 7.15 -16.23 12.10
CA ASP A 41 6.21 -16.28 10.96
C ASP A 41 4.83 -16.83 11.31
N LEU A 42 4.68 -17.41 12.49
CA LEU A 42 3.42 -17.94 13.01
C LEU A 42 3.44 -17.95 14.53
N VAL A 43 2.32 -17.61 15.16
CA VAL A 43 2.11 -17.77 16.59
C VAL A 43 1.08 -18.85 16.83
N VAL A 44 1.44 -19.90 17.58
CA VAL A 44 0.49 -20.87 18.14
C VAL A 44 0.24 -20.48 19.59
N LEU A 45 -1.02 -20.20 19.94
CA LEU A 45 -1.39 -19.50 21.17
C LEU A 45 -2.49 -20.22 21.93
N ASP A 46 -2.19 -20.63 23.15
CA ASP A 46 -3.23 -21.03 24.10
C ASP A 46 -3.99 -19.82 24.67
N LEU A 47 -5.29 -19.98 24.89
CA LEU A 47 -6.14 -18.91 25.44
C LEU A 47 -6.07 -18.81 26.97
N ASP A 48 -5.88 -19.94 27.65
CA ASP A 48 -6.09 -20.10 29.08
C ASP A 48 -4.76 -20.06 29.85
N MET A 49 -3.99 -18.99 29.65
CA MET A 49 -2.68 -18.79 30.30
C MET A 49 -2.76 -17.86 31.53
N PRO A 50 -1.88 -18.03 32.55
CA PRO A 50 -1.80 -17.17 33.72
C PRO A 50 -1.24 -15.77 33.40
N ARG A 51 -1.51 -14.80 34.29
CA ARG A 51 -1.17 -13.36 34.14
C ARG A 51 -1.87 -12.70 32.95
N MET A 52 -1.30 -12.84 31.75
CA MET A 52 -1.86 -12.31 30.50
C MET A 52 -2.33 -13.48 29.64
N GLY A 53 -3.65 -13.65 29.56
CA GLY A 53 -4.27 -14.70 28.76
C GLY A 53 -4.12 -14.45 27.26
N GLY A 54 -4.28 -15.51 26.45
CA GLY A 54 -4.05 -15.47 25.02
C GLY A 54 -4.94 -14.49 24.25
N PHE A 55 -6.13 -14.18 24.79
CA PHE A 55 -6.99 -13.15 24.19
C PHE A 55 -6.33 -11.77 24.13
N GLU A 56 -5.64 -11.36 25.20
CA GLU A 56 -4.97 -10.06 25.25
C GLU A 56 -3.72 -10.04 24.35
N VAL A 57 -2.98 -11.15 24.30
CA VAL A 57 -1.84 -11.32 23.40
C VAL A 57 -2.29 -11.19 21.94
N CYS A 58 -3.32 -11.96 21.54
CA CYS A 58 -3.86 -11.92 20.18
C CYS A 58 -4.33 -10.51 19.81
N ARG A 59 -5.08 -9.85 20.71
CA ARG A 59 -5.54 -8.47 20.51
C ARG A 59 -4.38 -7.52 20.24
N ARG A 60 -3.35 -7.54 21.08
CA ARG A 60 -2.18 -6.65 20.92
C ARG A 60 -1.46 -6.90 19.60
N LEU A 61 -1.20 -8.17 19.28
CA LEU A 61 -0.57 -8.55 18.01
C LEU A 61 -1.36 -8.05 16.81
N LYS A 62 -2.69 -8.15 16.85
CA LYS A 62 -3.59 -7.76 15.74
C LYS A 62 -3.85 -6.25 15.66
N THR A 63 -3.65 -5.51 16.75
CA THR A 63 -3.77 -4.04 16.75
C THR A 63 -2.48 -3.30 16.39
N ASP A 64 -1.31 -3.94 16.56
CA ASP A 64 -0.02 -3.32 16.25
C ASP A 64 0.26 -3.37 14.72
N PRO A 65 0.51 -2.23 14.06
CA PRO A 65 0.84 -2.19 12.62
C PRO A 65 2.00 -3.10 12.19
N GLY A 66 2.97 -3.34 13.08
CA GLY A 66 4.15 -4.17 12.81
C GLY A 66 3.89 -5.68 12.90
N THR A 67 2.85 -6.11 13.61
CA THR A 67 2.54 -7.54 13.82
C THR A 67 1.14 -7.94 13.39
N ARG A 68 0.29 -7.01 12.95
CA ARG A 68 -1.12 -7.31 12.60
C ARG A 68 -1.30 -8.36 11.50
N LEU A 69 -0.28 -8.56 10.66
CA LEU A 69 -0.26 -9.57 9.60
C LEU A 69 0.36 -10.91 10.04
N LEU A 70 0.90 -10.99 11.26
CA LEU A 70 1.39 -12.24 11.85
C LEU A 70 0.22 -13.21 12.02
N PRO A 71 0.26 -14.40 11.40
CA PRO A 71 -0.77 -15.41 11.62
C PRO A 71 -0.78 -15.88 13.07
N VAL A 72 -1.98 -16.04 13.62
CA VAL A 72 -2.20 -16.55 14.98
C VAL A 72 -3.15 -17.75 14.92
N LEU A 73 -2.62 -18.93 15.23
CA LEU A 73 -3.38 -20.16 15.47
C LEU A 73 -3.73 -20.26 16.96
N VAL A 74 -5.01 -20.18 17.27
CA VAL A 74 -5.49 -20.24 18.65
C VAL A 74 -5.81 -21.68 19.06
N LEU A 75 -5.33 -22.11 20.23
CA LEU A 75 -5.70 -23.37 20.88
C LEU A 75 -6.72 -23.08 21.98
N THR A 76 -7.84 -23.81 21.98
CA THR A 76 -8.97 -23.58 22.92
C THR A 76 -9.46 -24.89 23.54
N GLY A 77 -9.90 -24.86 24.80
CA GLY A 77 -10.50 -26.02 25.48
C GLY A 77 -11.90 -26.42 25.00
N THR A 78 -12.33 -27.63 25.34
CA THR A 78 -13.67 -28.19 25.12
C THR A 78 -14.71 -27.59 26.07
N GLY A 79 -15.23 -26.41 25.73
CA GLY A 79 -16.32 -25.81 26.51
C GLY A 79 -16.83 -24.46 26.02
N ALA A 80 -16.30 -23.93 24.91
CA ALA A 80 -16.41 -22.51 24.64
C ALA A 80 -16.82 -22.18 23.20
N ALA A 81 -18.10 -22.41 22.90
CA ALA A 81 -18.73 -21.76 21.75
C ALA A 81 -18.52 -20.22 21.83
N ASP A 82 -18.56 -19.66 23.04
CA ASP A 82 -18.31 -18.23 23.30
C ASP A 82 -16.84 -17.80 23.14
N ALA A 83 -15.87 -18.66 23.49
CA ALA A 83 -14.45 -18.34 23.29
C ALA A 83 -14.08 -18.34 21.81
N ARG A 84 -14.70 -19.21 21.00
CA ARG A 84 -14.50 -19.19 19.55
C ARG A 84 -14.98 -17.89 18.95
N VAL A 85 -16.22 -17.47 19.24
CA VAL A 85 -16.77 -16.19 18.74
C VAL A 85 -15.87 -15.02 19.16
N ARG A 86 -15.47 -14.96 20.43
CA ARG A 86 -14.54 -13.93 20.93
C ARG A 86 -13.17 -13.97 20.26
N ALA A 87 -12.60 -15.14 19.99
CA ALA A 87 -11.29 -15.26 19.34
C ALA A 87 -11.33 -14.77 17.89
N TRP A 88 -12.45 -15.03 17.18
CA TRP A 88 -12.71 -14.46 15.86
C TRP A 88 -12.81 -12.94 15.91
N ASP A 89 -13.57 -12.39 16.87
CA ASP A 89 -13.72 -10.93 17.03
C ASP A 89 -12.38 -10.23 17.36
N LEU A 90 -11.40 -10.97 17.90
CA LEU A 90 -10.08 -10.47 18.25
C LEU A 90 -9.05 -10.63 17.11
N GLY A 91 -9.46 -11.18 15.97
CA GLY A 91 -8.66 -11.23 14.75
C GLY A 91 -7.75 -12.46 14.60
N ALA A 92 -7.98 -13.54 15.35
CA ALA A 92 -7.29 -14.81 15.12
C ALA A 92 -7.58 -15.36 13.72
N ASP A 93 -6.57 -15.93 13.05
CA ASP A 93 -6.71 -16.42 11.67
C ASP A 93 -7.30 -17.83 11.62
N GLU A 94 -6.99 -18.66 12.63
CA GLU A 94 -7.51 -20.02 12.75
C GLU A 94 -7.57 -20.44 14.23
N PHE A 95 -8.41 -21.42 14.56
CA PHE A 95 -8.52 -21.99 15.91
C PHE A 95 -8.58 -23.52 15.86
N LEU A 96 -8.14 -24.15 16.94
CA LEU A 96 -8.09 -25.60 17.09
C LEU A 96 -8.49 -25.99 18.52
N THR A 97 -9.38 -26.97 18.66
CA THR A 97 -9.92 -27.37 19.97
C THR A 97 -9.09 -28.52 20.60
N LYS A 98 -8.73 -28.38 21.87
CA LYS A 98 -8.07 -29.42 22.69
C LYS A 98 -9.10 -30.49 23.13
N PRO A 99 -8.77 -31.80 23.10
CA PRO A 99 -7.54 -32.39 22.58
C PRO A 99 -7.54 -32.45 21.06
N PHE A 100 -6.35 -32.39 20.45
CA PHE A 100 -6.19 -32.34 19.01
C PHE A 100 -5.24 -33.39 18.43
N PRO A 101 -5.48 -33.85 17.20
CA PRO A 101 -4.51 -34.67 16.48
C PRO A 101 -3.27 -33.84 16.09
N ASN A 102 -2.07 -34.40 16.29
CA ASN A 102 -0.81 -33.75 15.88
C ASN A 102 -0.80 -33.38 14.38
N VAL A 103 -1.37 -34.26 13.55
CA VAL A 103 -1.50 -34.05 12.11
C VAL A 103 -2.36 -32.82 11.77
N GLU A 104 -3.35 -32.49 12.60
CA GLU A 104 -4.21 -31.35 12.39
C GLU A 104 -3.48 -30.05 12.68
N VAL A 105 -2.75 -29.98 13.80
CA VAL A 105 -1.90 -28.82 14.13
C VAL A 105 -0.88 -28.57 13.02
N ALA A 106 -0.15 -29.60 12.61
CA ALA A 106 0.84 -29.48 11.54
C ALA A 106 0.21 -29.00 10.21
N ALA A 107 -0.96 -29.51 9.85
CA ALA A 107 -1.68 -29.07 8.65
C ALA A 107 -2.11 -27.60 8.73
N ARG A 108 -2.63 -27.14 9.88
CA ARG A 108 -3.02 -25.72 10.07
C ARG A 108 -1.82 -24.79 10.04
N CYS A 109 -0.75 -25.14 10.77
CA CYS A 109 0.49 -24.35 10.76
C CYS A 109 1.06 -24.21 9.34
N ARG A 110 1.11 -25.31 8.57
CA ARG A 110 1.57 -25.29 7.17
C ARG A 110 0.72 -24.38 6.29
N SER A 111 -0.60 -24.38 6.47
CA SER A 111 -1.51 -23.50 5.73
C SER A 111 -1.28 -22.02 6.05
N LEU A 112 -1.15 -21.69 7.34
CA LEU A 112 -0.93 -20.31 7.80
C LEU A 112 0.46 -19.78 7.41
N LEU A 113 1.50 -20.61 7.51
CA LEU A 113 2.85 -20.25 7.05
C LEU A 113 2.86 -19.98 5.55
N ARG A 114 2.18 -20.81 4.73
CA ARG A 114 2.04 -20.54 3.30
C ARG A 114 1.30 -19.23 3.01
N GLN A 115 0.29 -18.88 3.82
CA GLN A 115 -0.39 -17.61 3.71
C GLN A 115 0.55 -16.44 4.05
N LYS A 116 1.36 -16.57 5.11
CA LYS A 116 2.39 -15.59 5.49
C LYS A 116 3.43 -15.40 4.38
N GLU A 117 3.95 -16.49 3.81
CA GLU A 117 4.89 -16.44 2.68
C GLU A 117 4.32 -15.64 1.49
N LEU A 118 3.03 -15.83 1.17
CA LEU A 118 2.38 -15.09 0.09
C LEU A 118 2.23 -13.59 0.42
N VAL A 119 1.92 -13.26 1.67
CA VAL A 119 1.84 -11.87 2.14
C VAL A 119 3.22 -11.21 2.09
N ASP A 120 4.26 -11.88 2.58
CA ASP A 120 5.63 -11.35 2.56
C ASP A 120 6.17 -11.18 1.13
N ALA A 121 5.89 -12.14 0.24
CA ALA A 121 6.27 -12.05 -1.16
C ALA A 121 5.61 -10.86 -1.86
N LEU A 122 4.36 -10.55 -1.48
CA LEU A 122 3.65 -9.38 -1.97
C LEU A 122 4.30 -8.08 -1.46
N ASP A 123 4.58 -7.99 -0.16
CA ASP A 123 5.25 -6.83 0.45
C ASP A 123 6.64 -6.61 -0.17
N SER A 124 7.36 -7.68 -0.51
CA SER A 124 8.67 -7.62 -1.16
C SER A 124 8.58 -7.06 -2.58
N ALA A 125 7.67 -7.56 -3.42
CA ALA A 125 7.50 -7.06 -4.80
C ALA A 125 7.07 -5.59 -4.82
N GLU A 126 6.18 -5.18 -3.92
CA GLU A 126 5.77 -3.78 -3.77
C GLU A 126 6.93 -2.88 -3.31
N SER A 127 7.70 -3.34 -2.34
CA SER A 127 8.88 -2.61 -1.85
C SER A 127 9.90 -2.38 -2.96
N VAL A 128 10.12 -3.38 -3.83
CA VAL A 128 11.01 -3.27 -5.00
C VAL A 128 10.47 -2.25 -6.01
N MET A 129 9.16 -2.27 -6.30
CA MET A 129 8.54 -1.29 -7.20
C MET A 129 8.70 0.15 -6.68
N PHE A 130 8.42 0.39 -5.40
CA PHE A 130 8.60 1.71 -4.80
C PHE A 130 10.06 2.14 -4.77
N ALA A 131 10.99 1.22 -4.49
CA ALA A 131 12.42 1.53 -4.55
C ALA A 131 12.85 1.95 -5.97
N LEU A 132 12.37 1.26 -7.01
CA LEU A 132 12.63 1.61 -8.40
C LEU A 132 12.02 2.96 -8.77
N ALA A 133 10.78 3.23 -8.39
CA ALA A 133 10.12 4.51 -8.63
C ALA A 133 10.91 5.67 -8.01
N ARG A 134 11.36 5.52 -6.76
CA ARG A 134 12.22 6.51 -6.08
C ARG A 134 13.58 6.67 -6.75
N ALA A 135 14.17 5.59 -7.26
CA ALA A 135 15.43 5.67 -8.00
C ALA A 135 15.29 6.42 -9.33
N ILE A 136 14.17 6.24 -10.04
CA ILE A 136 13.85 7.00 -11.27
C ILE A 136 13.62 8.47 -10.94
N GLU A 137 12.86 8.76 -9.89
CA GLU A 137 12.61 10.13 -9.44
C GLU A 137 13.90 10.85 -9.04
N ALA A 138 14.84 10.15 -8.41
CA ALA A 138 16.15 10.67 -8.01
C ALA A 138 17.07 10.99 -9.20
N LYS A 139 16.77 10.54 -10.42
CA LYS A 139 17.55 10.89 -11.61
C LYS A 139 17.47 12.37 -11.98
N SER A 140 16.40 13.07 -11.57
CA SER A 140 16.27 14.51 -11.81
C SER A 140 16.02 15.27 -10.50
N PRO A 141 16.84 16.28 -10.17
CA PRO A 141 16.63 17.12 -8.99
C PRO A 141 15.24 17.78 -8.94
N PHE A 142 14.62 18.01 -10.11
CA PHE A 142 13.31 18.66 -10.23
C PHE A 142 12.13 17.73 -9.98
N THR A 143 12.35 16.42 -9.93
CA THR A 143 11.33 15.43 -9.59
C THR A 143 11.45 14.93 -8.17
N GLN A 144 12.54 15.22 -7.45
CA GLN A 144 12.74 14.72 -6.09
C GLN A 144 11.56 15.09 -5.15
N GLY A 145 10.96 14.07 -4.54
CA GLY A 145 9.83 14.21 -3.61
C GLY A 145 8.51 14.63 -4.28
N HIS A 146 8.44 14.61 -5.62
CA HIS A 146 7.24 14.92 -6.39
C HIS A 146 6.11 13.95 -6.06
N SER A 147 6.42 12.65 -6.08
CA SER A 147 5.48 11.57 -5.83
C SER A 147 4.84 11.69 -4.45
N ASP A 148 5.63 12.06 -3.43
CA ASP A 148 5.16 12.29 -2.07
C ASP A 148 4.22 13.52 -1.99
N ARG A 149 4.56 14.61 -2.68
CA ARG A 149 3.70 15.80 -2.73
C ARG A 149 2.40 15.52 -3.45
N VAL A 150 2.44 14.84 -4.59
CA VAL A 150 1.25 14.41 -5.34
C VAL A 150 0.37 13.50 -4.49
N ALA A 151 0.95 12.51 -3.80
CA ALA A 151 0.20 11.63 -2.91
C ALA A 151 -0.51 12.42 -1.79
N ARG A 152 0.18 13.40 -1.18
CA ARG A 152 -0.39 14.27 -0.14
C ARG A 152 -1.54 15.13 -0.66
N TYR A 153 -1.39 15.72 -1.85
CA TYR A 153 -2.42 16.52 -2.50
C TYR A 153 -3.64 15.68 -2.90
N ALA A 154 -3.41 14.50 -3.50
CA ALA A 154 -4.46 13.55 -3.85
C ALA A 154 -5.20 13.06 -2.60
N HIS A 155 -4.49 12.78 -1.50
CA HIS A 155 -5.09 12.40 -0.22
C HIS A 155 -5.99 13.51 0.36
N ALA A 156 -5.54 14.76 0.35
CA ALA A 156 -6.34 15.89 0.83
C ALA A 156 -7.65 16.03 0.03
N LEU A 157 -7.58 15.92 -1.30
CA LEU A 157 -8.75 15.93 -2.17
C LEU A 157 -9.66 14.72 -1.90
N ALA A 158 -9.10 13.51 -1.84
CA ALA A 158 -9.87 12.28 -1.58
C ALA A 158 -10.63 12.33 -0.25
N LYS A 159 -9.99 12.83 0.81
CA LYS A 159 -10.62 13.02 2.12
C LYS A 159 -11.79 13.99 2.06
N ARG A 160 -11.65 15.09 1.29
CA ARG A 160 -12.72 16.09 1.12
C ARG A 160 -13.92 15.55 0.34
N LEU A 161 -13.67 14.66 -0.62
CA LEU A 161 -14.69 13.96 -1.41
C LEU A 161 -15.35 12.80 -0.65
N GLY A 162 -14.82 12.39 0.50
CA GLY A 162 -15.35 11.29 1.30
C GLY A 162 -15.04 9.90 0.74
N LEU A 163 -13.94 9.74 0.00
CA LEU A 163 -13.49 8.43 -0.51
C LEU A 163 -13.18 7.47 0.64
N GLY A 164 -13.43 6.18 0.41
CA GLY A 164 -13.19 5.13 1.40
C GLY A 164 -11.70 4.87 1.64
N ALA A 165 -11.36 4.23 2.76
CA ALA A 165 -9.96 3.93 3.13
C ALA A 165 -9.20 3.12 2.05
N CYS A 166 -9.89 2.19 1.37
CA CYS A 166 -9.32 1.40 0.29
C CYS A 166 -8.95 2.27 -0.93
N GLU A 167 -9.84 3.16 -1.36
CA GLU A 167 -9.58 4.06 -2.50
C GLU A 167 -8.46 5.06 -2.19
N VAL A 168 -8.41 5.55 -0.95
CA VAL A 168 -7.36 6.45 -0.48
C VAL A 168 -5.99 5.75 -0.49
N ASP A 169 -5.92 4.48 -0.06
CA ASP A 169 -4.68 3.71 -0.14
C ASP A 169 -4.25 3.44 -1.59
N THR A 170 -5.20 3.08 -2.46
CA THR A 170 -4.95 2.93 -3.90
C THR A 170 -4.41 4.20 -4.53
N LEU A 171 -4.97 5.38 -4.20
CA LEU A 171 -4.46 6.68 -4.64
C LEU A 171 -3.03 6.94 -4.15
N ARG A 172 -2.75 6.66 -2.87
CA ARG A 172 -1.41 6.83 -2.29
C ARG A 172 -0.38 5.95 -3.00
N ARG A 173 -0.70 4.67 -3.19
CA ARG A 173 0.18 3.70 -3.87
C ARG A 173 0.37 4.05 -5.34
N GLY A 174 -0.72 4.43 -6.03
CA GLY A 174 -0.66 4.84 -7.43
C GLY A 174 0.15 6.13 -7.64
N ALA A 175 -0.02 7.13 -6.77
CA ALA A 175 0.80 8.35 -6.81
C ALA A 175 2.30 8.06 -6.67
N ALA A 176 2.68 7.08 -5.85
CA ALA A 176 4.08 6.70 -5.66
C ALA A 176 4.75 6.08 -6.91
N ILE A 177 3.97 5.54 -7.85
CA ILE A 177 4.49 4.81 -9.02
C ILE A 177 3.94 5.28 -10.36
N HIS A 178 3.10 6.33 -10.39
CA HIS A 178 2.44 6.79 -11.61
C HIS A 178 3.44 7.10 -12.75
N ASP A 179 4.65 7.51 -12.36
CA ASP A 179 5.76 7.89 -13.22
C ASP A 179 6.78 6.78 -13.48
N ILE A 180 6.56 5.55 -13.01
CA ILE A 180 7.55 4.45 -13.08
C ILE A 180 8.00 4.13 -14.52
N GLY A 181 7.17 4.42 -15.52
CA GLY A 181 7.52 4.24 -16.93
C GLY A 181 8.61 5.18 -17.44
N LYS A 182 8.98 6.24 -16.70
CA LYS A 182 10.08 7.13 -17.06
C LYS A 182 11.42 6.38 -17.13
N ILE A 183 11.52 5.17 -16.56
CA ILE A 183 12.67 4.28 -16.75
C ILE A 183 12.99 3.99 -18.23
N SER A 184 11.97 4.02 -19.10
CA SER A 184 12.12 3.79 -20.54
C SER A 184 12.52 5.05 -21.31
N THR A 185 12.59 6.22 -20.65
CA THR A 185 12.98 7.49 -21.26
C THR A 185 14.49 7.70 -21.13
N PRO A 186 15.21 8.07 -22.19
CA PRO A 186 16.65 8.36 -22.11
C PRO A 186 16.97 9.49 -21.13
N ASP A 187 18.05 9.35 -20.37
CA ASP A 187 18.45 10.34 -19.35
C ASP A 187 18.70 11.73 -19.95
N ALA A 188 19.26 11.81 -21.17
CA ALA A 188 19.49 13.07 -21.89
C ALA A 188 18.19 13.84 -22.21
N VAL A 189 17.05 13.15 -22.26
CA VAL A 189 15.72 13.75 -22.45
C VAL A 189 15.08 14.07 -21.10
N LEU A 190 15.18 13.14 -20.14
CA LEU A 190 14.57 13.27 -18.83
C LEU A 190 15.18 14.40 -17.98
N ASP A 191 16.50 14.58 -18.04
CA ASP A 191 17.25 15.59 -17.26
C ASP A 191 17.71 16.79 -18.10
N LYS A 192 17.04 17.05 -19.23
CA LYS A 192 17.40 18.14 -20.13
C LYS A 192 17.24 19.51 -19.42
N PRO A 193 18.29 20.36 -19.35
CA PRO A 193 18.22 21.68 -18.72
C PRO A 193 17.58 22.72 -19.66
N GLY A 194 16.34 22.47 -20.08
CA GLY A 194 15.65 23.32 -21.03
C GLY A 194 14.34 22.73 -21.54
N ARG A 195 13.74 23.40 -22.53
CA ARG A 195 12.52 22.92 -23.17
C ARG A 195 12.82 21.70 -24.04
N LEU A 196 11.89 20.76 -24.03
CA LEU A 196 11.90 19.59 -24.89
C LEU A 196 11.55 19.99 -26.34
N THR A 197 12.15 19.31 -27.30
CA THR A 197 11.67 19.33 -28.69
C THR A 197 10.37 18.54 -28.81
N PRO A 198 9.58 18.72 -29.89
CA PRO A 198 8.39 17.91 -30.12
C PRO A 198 8.68 16.39 -30.08
N ASP A 199 9.77 15.95 -30.69
CA ASP A 199 10.15 14.54 -30.72
C ASP A 199 10.55 14.00 -29.33
N GLU A 200 11.27 14.80 -28.55
CA GLU A 200 11.61 14.48 -27.15
C GLU A 200 10.36 14.41 -26.28
N TYR A 201 9.38 15.28 -26.53
CA TYR A 201 8.10 15.25 -25.82
C TYR A 201 7.30 13.98 -26.15
N GLU A 202 7.29 13.54 -27.41
CA GLU A 202 6.68 12.26 -27.80
C GLU A 202 7.38 11.04 -27.19
N LEU A 203 8.68 11.13 -26.83
CA LEU A 203 9.34 10.09 -26.05
C LEU A 203 8.81 10.07 -24.61
N ILE A 204 8.71 11.22 -23.96
CA ILE A 204 8.20 11.31 -22.58
C ILE A 204 6.74 10.84 -22.50
N LYS A 205 5.89 11.16 -23.48
CA LYS A 205 4.48 10.73 -23.49
C LYS A 205 4.25 9.21 -23.47
N ARG A 206 5.30 8.41 -23.66
CA ARG A 206 5.22 6.93 -23.61
C ARG A 206 5.19 6.40 -22.18
N HIS A 207 5.69 7.16 -21.20
CA HIS A 207 5.84 6.65 -19.84
C HIS A 207 4.54 6.14 -19.16
N PRO A 208 3.32 6.66 -19.43
CA PRO A 208 2.12 6.08 -18.84
C PRO A 208 1.87 4.66 -19.38
N ALA A 209 2.03 4.48 -20.70
CA ALA A 209 1.84 3.18 -21.35
C ALA A 209 2.95 2.19 -21.00
N ASP A 210 4.20 2.65 -20.93
CA ASP A 210 5.35 1.83 -20.56
C ASP A 210 5.30 1.45 -19.07
N GLY A 211 4.92 2.38 -18.19
CA GLY A 211 4.70 2.14 -16.77
C GLY A 211 3.60 1.10 -16.54
N ALA A 212 2.48 1.23 -17.26
CA ALA A 212 1.42 0.23 -17.22
C ALA A 212 1.92 -1.16 -17.64
N ARG A 213 2.74 -1.26 -18.69
CA ARG A 213 3.31 -2.53 -19.17
C ARG A 213 4.29 -3.15 -18.18
N ILE A 214 5.07 -2.33 -17.47
CA ILE A 214 5.99 -2.78 -16.41
C ILE A 214 5.21 -3.42 -15.26
N VAL A 215 4.07 -2.83 -14.90
CA VAL A 215 3.27 -3.23 -13.74
C VAL A 215 2.24 -4.32 -14.07
N GLU A 216 1.81 -4.44 -15.33
CA GLU A 216 0.79 -5.40 -15.81
C GLU A 216 0.99 -6.86 -15.36
N PRO A 217 2.22 -7.43 -15.35
CA PRO A 217 2.42 -8.81 -14.87
C PRO A 217 2.13 -9.01 -13.38
N LEU A 218 2.13 -7.92 -12.59
CA LEU A 218 1.96 -7.95 -11.14
C LEU A 218 0.48 -7.87 -10.78
N ARG A 219 -0.12 -9.04 -10.50
CA ARG A 219 -1.55 -9.16 -10.16
C ARG A 219 -1.99 -8.25 -9.02
N SER A 220 -1.13 -8.03 -8.04
CA SER A 220 -1.40 -7.18 -6.88
C SER A 220 -1.39 -5.68 -7.14
N ALA A 221 -0.82 -5.25 -8.26
CA ALA A 221 -0.77 -3.87 -8.68
C ALA A 221 -1.80 -3.54 -9.78
N ARG A 222 -2.68 -4.49 -10.10
CA ARG A 222 -3.67 -4.36 -11.18
C ARG A 222 -4.56 -3.13 -11.01
N ASP A 223 -4.97 -2.84 -9.78
CA ASP A 223 -5.82 -1.69 -9.47
C ASP A 223 -5.07 -0.35 -9.55
N LEU A 224 -3.73 -0.39 -9.60
CA LEU A 224 -2.87 0.78 -9.79
C LEU A 224 -2.67 1.13 -11.27
N ILE A 225 -2.87 0.17 -12.18
CA ILE A 225 -2.64 0.36 -13.63
C ILE A 225 -3.41 1.56 -14.19
N PRO A 226 -4.70 1.81 -13.87
CA PRO A 226 -5.39 3.01 -14.34
C PRO A 226 -4.72 4.32 -13.92
N LEU A 227 -4.21 4.39 -12.68
CA LEU A 227 -3.50 5.57 -12.17
C LEU A 227 -2.17 5.80 -12.88
N ILE A 228 -1.49 4.72 -13.30
CA ILE A 228 -0.24 4.81 -14.07
C ILE A 228 -0.54 5.16 -15.53
N ARG A 229 -1.49 4.46 -16.16
CA ARG A 229 -1.73 4.56 -17.60
C ARG A 229 -2.42 5.86 -17.99
N TRP A 230 -3.33 6.36 -17.15
CA TRP A 230 -4.27 7.41 -17.54
C TRP A 230 -4.14 8.72 -16.75
N HIS A 231 -3.10 8.90 -15.92
CA HIS A 231 -2.93 10.17 -15.18
C HIS A 231 -2.70 11.39 -16.08
N HIS A 232 -2.33 11.18 -17.35
CA HIS A 232 -2.23 12.24 -18.36
C HIS A 232 -3.40 12.28 -19.35
N GLU A 233 -4.44 11.47 -19.12
CA GLU A 233 -5.70 11.65 -19.82
C GLU A 233 -6.41 12.92 -19.35
N ARG A 234 -7.18 13.51 -20.26
CA ARG A 234 -7.89 14.77 -20.02
C ARG A 234 -9.38 14.55 -20.15
N VAL A 235 -10.17 15.31 -19.38
CA VAL A 235 -11.64 15.17 -19.41
C VAL A 235 -12.22 15.45 -20.80
N ASP A 236 -11.56 16.28 -21.60
CA ASP A 236 -11.89 16.62 -22.99
C ASP A 236 -11.47 15.55 -24.03
N GLY A 237 -10.84 14.45 -23.62
CA GLY A 237 -10.36 13.39 -24.51
C GLY A 237 -9.10 13.73 -25.31
N LYS A 238 -8.47 14.88 -25.07
CA LYS A 238 -7.23 15.31 -25.76
C LYS A 238 -5.96 14.89 -25.03
N GLY A 239 -6.09 14.06 -24.00
CA GLY A 239 -4.98 13.50 -23.25
C GLY A 239 -4.31 12.35 -23.98
N TYR A 240 -3.47 11.62 -23.25
CA TYR A 240 -2.76 10.45 -23.75
C TYR A 240 -2.63 9.40 -22.64
N PRO A 241 -2.41 8.11 -22.95
CA PRO A 241 -2.10 7.52 -24.27
C PRO A 241 -3.31 7.08 -25.12
N ASP A 242 -4.50 6.95 -24.53
CA ASP A 242 -5.66 6.28 -25.12
C ASP A 242 -6.77 7.26 -25.56
N GLY A 243 -6.73 8.53 -25.11
CA GLY A 243 -7.69 9.56 -25.49
C GLY A 243 -9.06 9.38 -24.83
N LEU A 244 -9.07 8.92 -23.59
CA LEU A 244 -10.30 8.70 -22.81
C LEU A 244 -10.92 10.04 -22.38
N ALA A 245 -12.24 10.14 -22.40
CA ALA A 245 -12.96 11.36 -22.08
C ALA A 245 -13.98 11.17 -20.94
N GLY A 246 -14.21 12.25 -20.18
CA GLY A 246 -15.29 12.36 -19.20
C GLY A 246 -15.38 11.16 -18.25
N SER A 247 -16.53 10.48 -18.28
CA SER A 247 -16.85 9.34 -17.40
C SER A 247 -16.08 8.06 -17.73
N GLN A 248 -15.32 8.01 -18.83
CA GLN A 248 -14.42 6.89 -19.11
C GLN A 248 -13.23 6.87 -18.15
N LEU A 249 -12.91 8.02 -17.53
CA LEU A 249 -11.84 8.14 -16.54
C LEU A 249 -12.38 7.84 -15.13
N PRO A 250 -11.83 6.80 -14.45
CA PRO A 250 -12.16 6.54 -13.05
C PRO A 250 -11.95 7.78 -12.19
N LEU A 251 -12.77 7.95 -11.16
CA LEU A 251 -12.68 9.11 -10.26
C LEU A 251 -11.27 9.27 -9.67
N ILE A 252 -10.66 8.16 -9.22
CA ILE A 252 -9.29 8.16 -8.68
C ILE A 252 -8.25 8.67 -9.67
N VAL A 253 -8.42 8.41 -10.98
CA VAL A 253 -7.50 8.91 -12.01
C VAL A 253 -7.64 10.42 -12.16
N ARG A 254 -8.88 10.93 -12.21
CA ARG A 254 -9.13 12.38 -12.27
C ARG A 254 -8.63 13.11 -11.01
N VAL A 255 -8.75 12.50 -9.83
CA VAL A 255 -8.20 13.01 -8.57
C VAL A 255 -6.67 13.11 -8.63
N LEU A 256 -6.00 12.05 -9.09
CA LEU A 256 -4.54 12.02 -9.21
C LEU A 256 -4.06 13.08 -10.23
N ALA A 257 -4.72 13.20 -11.39
CA ALA A 257 -4.38 14.19 -12.41
C ALA A 257 -4.46 15.63 -11.90
N VAL A 258 -5.48 15.98 -11.10
CA VAL A 258 -5.59 17.30 -10.47
C VAL A 258 -4.41 17.56 -9.51
N ALA A 259 -4.05 16.58 -8.70
CA ALA A 259 -2.93 16.68 -7.76
C ALA A 259 -1.57 16.82 -8.47
N ASP A 260 -1.36 16.04 -9.53
CA ASP A 260 -0.14 16.07 -10.35
C ASP A 260 0.02 17.41 -11.08
N VAL A 261 -1.04 17.90 -11.74
CA VAL A 261 -1.01 19.22 -12.40
C VAL A 261 -0.70 20.34 -11.40
N TYR A 262 -1.30 20.29 -10.20
CA TYR A 262 -1.00 21.28 -9.16
C TYR A 262 0.48 21.22 -8.74
N ASP A 263 1.02 20.03 -8.42
CA ASP A 263 2.43 19.92 -8.01
C ASP A 263 3.37 20.39 -9.13
N ALA A 264 3.05 20.05 -10.38
CA ALA A 264 3.83 20.48 -11.53
C ALA A 264 3.86 22.01 -11.63
N LEU A 265 2.74 22.72 -11.39
CA LEU A 265 2.65 24.18 -11.40
C LEU A 265 3.34 24.83 -10.19
N ALA A 266 3.19 24.23 -9.00
CA ALA A 266 3.65 24.76 -7.73
C ALA A 266 5.12 24.42 -7.40
N SER A 267 5.81 23.66 -8.26
CA SER A 267 7.22 23.26 -8.08
C SER A 267 8.12 23.86 -9.15
N ASP A 268 9.40 24.04 -8.80
CA ASP A 268 10.43 24.47 -9.74
C ASP A 268 10.69 23.41 -10.82
N ARG A 269 10.92 23.87 -12.05
CA ARG A 269 11.24 23.06 -13.23
C ARG A 269 12.45 23.68 -13.96
N PRO A 270 13.19 22.93 -14.80
CA PRO A 270 14.42 23.42 -15.43
C PRO A 270 14.30 24.77 -16.16
N TYR A 271 13.11 25.09 -16.66
CA TYR A 271 12.81 26.28 -17.45
C TYR A 271 11.70 27.17 -16.85
N ARG A 272 11.27 26.90 -15.61
CA ARG A 272 10.16 27.63 -14.98
C ARG A 272 10.24 27.57 -13.45
N VAL A 273 10.13 28.73 -12.80
CA VAL A 273 10.00 28.84 -11.34
C VAL A 273 8.57 28.45 -10.91
N ALA A 274 8.46 27.87 -9.71
CA ALA A 274 7.20 27.56 -9.05
C ALA A 274 6.21 28.74 -9.10
N MET A 275 4.95 28.44 -9.43
CA MET A 275 3.88 29.44 -9.41
C MET A 275 3.31 29.60 -8.00
N PRO A 276 2.98 30.84 -7.58
CA PRO A 276 2.24 31.05 -6.33
C PRO A 276 0.87 30.34 -6.36
N HIS A 277 0.40 29.90 -5.20
CA HIS A 277 -0.86 29.15 -5.06
C HIS A 277 -2.06 29.83 -5.76
N ALA A 278 -2.21 31.15 -5.64
CA ALA A 278 -3.26 31.91 -6.31
C ALA A 278 -3.18 31.81 -7.84
N ARG A 279 -1.96 31.83 -8.39
CA ARG A 279 -1.74 31.68 -9.83
C ARG A 279 -1.99 30.26 -10.31
N CYS A 280 -1.62 29.24 -9.52
CA CYS A 280 -1.99 27.85 -9.80
C CYS A 280 -3.51 27.70 -9.92
N ARG A 281 -4.27 28.32 -9.00
CA ARG A 281 -5.73 28.33 -9.03
C ARG A 281 -6.29 28.90 -10.31
N GLU A 282 -5.82 30.08 -10.73
CA GLU A 282 -6.24 30.71 -11.98
C GLU A 282 -6.00 29.80 -13.19
N VAL A 283 -4.81 29.20 -13.29
CA VAL A 283 -4.43 28.32 -14.41
C VAL A 283 -5.30 27.06 -14.43
N MET A 284 -5.49 26.40 -13.30
CA MET A 284 -6.26 25.16 -13.23
C MET A 284 -7.77 25.39 -13.45
N VAL A 285 -8.32 26.51 -12.97
CA VAL A 285 -9.72 26.88 -13.25
C VAL A 285 -9.91 27.16 -14.74
N ALA A 286 -8.96 27.83 -15.39
CA ALA A 286 -9.00 28.06 -16.83
C ALA A 286 -8.91 26.75 -17.63
N ASP A 287 -8.03 25.82 -17.24
CA ASP A 287 -7.93 24.50 -17.89
C ASP A 287 -9.21 23.67 -17.69
N ALA A 288 -9.79 23.71 -16.49
CA ALA A 288 -11.08 23.05 -16.22
C ALA A 288 -12.21 23.64 -17.06
N ALA A 289 -12.27 24.97 -17.22
CA ALA A 289 -13.25 25.62 -18.10
C ALA A 289 -13.04 25.26 -19.58
N GLY A 290 -11.79 24.98 -19.98
CA GLY A 290 -11.43 24.46 -21.30
C GLY A 290 -11.68 22.96 -21.49
N GLY A 291 -12.11 22.25 -20.43
CA GLY A 291 -12.40 20.81 -20.44
C GLY A 291 -11.19 19.92 -20.12
N GLY A 292 -10.04 20.46 -19.74
CA GLY A 292 -8.85 19.66 -19.45
C GLY A 292 -8.95 18.86 -18.16
N LEU A 293 -9.39 19.54 -17.11
CA LEU A 293 -9.59 18.99 -15.78
C LEU A 293 -11.06 18.98 -15.42
N ASP A 294 -11.42 18.15 -14.43
CA ASP A 294 -12.77 18.12 -13.89
C ASP A 294 -13.03 19.39 -13.04
N PRO A 295 -14.02 20.23 -13.42
CA PRO A 295 -14.29 21.48 -12.71
C PRO A 295 -14.67 21.30 -11.24
N GLU A 296 -15.38 20.21 -10.90
CA GLU A 296 -15.81 19.94 -9.53
C GLU A 296 -14.61 19.53 -8.68
N LEU A 297 -13.71 18.72 -9.22
CA LEU A 297 -12.50 18.30 -8.53
C LEU A 297 -11.54 19.47 -8.32
N VAL A 298 -11.36 20.34 -9.33
CA VAL A 298 -10.52 21.54 -9.18
C VAL A 298 -11.08 22.47 -8.11
N ARG A 299 -12.40 22.70 -8.08
CA ARG A 299 -13.03 23.49 -7.02
C ARG A 299 -12.77 22.87 -5.65
N THR A 300 -13.04 21.58 -5.50
CA THR A 300 -12.90 20.84 -4.24
C THR A 300 -11.44 20.79 -3.77
N PHE A 301 -10.49 20.70 -4.70
CA PHE A 301 -9.06 20.71 -4.43
C PHE A 301 -8.63 22.00 -3.71
N PHE A 302 -9.04 23.16 -4.22
CA PHE A 302 -8.69 24.45 -3.61
C PHE A 302 -9.48 24.76 -2.33
N GLU A 303 -10.53 24.00 -2.01
CA GLU A 303 -11.15 24.00 -0.67
C GLU A 303 -10.38 23.12 0.33
N ALA A 304 -9.73 22.06 -0.16
CA ALA A 304 -9.00 21.09 0.66
C ALA A 304 -7.55 21.49 0.93
N VAL A 305 -6.87 22.07 -0.05
CA VAL A 305 -5.47 22.48 0.02
C VAL A 305 -5.41 23.98 0.28
N THR A 306 -5.25 24.35 1.55
CA THR A 306 -4.94 25.72 1.95
C THR A 306 -3.45 26.01 1.74
N GLN A 307 -3.09 27.29 1.60
CA GLN A 307 -1.71 27.71 1.37
C GLN A 307 -0.76 27.05 2.39
N PRO A 308 0.41 26.53 1.96
CA PRO A 308 1.51 26.36 2.89
C PRO A 308 1.86 27.75 3.45
N GLU A 309 1.94 27.87 4.78
CA GLU A 309 2.53 29.04 5.44
C GLU A 309 3.96 29.31 4.96
#